data_AF-A0A5N6ISA2-F1
#
_entry.id   AF-A0A5N6ISA2-F1
#
_cell.length_a   1.000
_cell.length_b   1.000
_cell.length_c   1.000
_cell.angle_alpha   90.00
_cell.angle_beta   90.00
_cell.angle_gamma   90.00
#
_symmetry.space_group_name_H-M   'P 1'
#
loop_
_entity.id
_entity.type
_entity.pdbx_description
1 polymer ?
#
loop_
_entity_poly.entity_id
_entity_poly.type
_entity_poly.pdbx_seq_one_letter_code
_entity_poly.pdbx_strand_id
1 'polypeptide(L)'
;MLATVFLIVAGALTANAKLGINCRGSAKCSVLWGPSDAAQQLTNVIQHIDTNRWYMNGEHIACVGNQAGNGGGYCAFLQKTGGTNGGVIKNLAHYITDHGCKQCGSVPYFYPQGNNNVDDGELTYNYVDDPCATAGTQLC
;
A
#
# COMPACT_ATOMS: atom_id res chain seq x y z
N MET A 1 -50.37 28.76 -30.94
CA MET A 1 -49.04 28.20 -31.25
C MET A 1 -48.55 27.50 -29.99
N LEU A 2 -48.50 26.16 -29.98
CA LEU A 2 -48.05 25.37 -28.82
C LEU A 2 -46.51 25.44 -28.76
N ALA A 3 -45.96 25.90 -27.64
CA ALA A 3 -44.52 25.87 -27.38
C ALA A 3 -44.17 24.59 -26.62
N THR A 4 -43.54 23.64 -27.31
CA THR A 4 -43.04 22.40 -26.70
C THR A 4 -41.69 22.68 -26.06
N VAL A 5 -41.64 22.67 -24.72
CA VAL A 5 -40.40 22.81 -23.96
C VAL A 5 -39.72 21.43 -23.90
N PHE A 6 -38.60 21.27 -24.59
CA PHE A 6 -37.72 20.11 -24.45
C PHE A 6 -36.83 20.30 -23.20
N LEU A 7 -37.13 19.55 -22.14
CA LEU A 7 -36.26 19.40 -20.97
C LEU A 7 -35.12 18.42 -21.30
N ILE A 8 -33.92 18.95 -21.54
CA ILE A 8 -32.71 18.13 -21.66
C ILE A 8 -32.21 17.84 -20.24
N VAL A 9 -32.44 16.62 -19.76
CA VAL A 9 -31.84 16.13 -18.51
C VAL A 9 -30.40 15.73 -18.81
N ALA A 10 -29.45 16.61 -18.49
CA ALA A 10 -28.02 16.26 -18.50
C ALA A 10 -27.74 15.36 -17.29
N GLY A 11 -27.63 14.05 -17.52
CA GLY A 11 -27.16 13.11 -16.51
C GLY A 11 -25.69 13.37 -16.20
N ALA A 12 -25.37 13.74 -14.95
CA ALA A 12 -24.00 13.82 -14.48
C ALA A 12 -23.41 12.40 -14.43
N LEU A 13 -22.50 12.09 -15.35
CA LEU A 13 -21.69 10.88 -15.29
C LEU A 13 -20.69 11.06 -14.13
N THR A 14 -20.95 10.41 -12.98
CA THR A 14 -19.95 10.31 -11.92
C THR A 14 -18.83 9.40 -12.39
N ALA A 15 -17.73 9.99 -12.84
CA ALA A 15 -16.50 9.24 -13.06
C ALA A 15 -16.02 8.72 -11.69
N ASN A 16 -16.17 7.43 -11.44
CA ASN A 16 -15.51 6.77 -10.30
C ASN A 16 -14.00 6.83 -10.54
N ALA A 17 -13.35 7.88 -10.04
CA ALA A 17 -11.91 7.98 -10.07
C ALA A 17 -11.35 6.79 -9.28
N LYS A 18 -10.76 5.83 -10.00
CA LYS A 18 -10.05 4.69 -9.41
C LYS A 18 -8.91 5.23 -8.54
N LEU A 19 -8.77 4.73 -7.32
CA LEU A 19 -7.74 5.19 -6.38
C LEU A 19 -6.39 4.60 -6.81
N GLY A 20 -5.46 5.46 -7.20
CA GLY A 20 -4.10 5.05 -7.56
C GLY A 20 -3.14 4.97 -6.37
N ILE A 21 -1.85 5.11 -6.65
CA ILE A 21 -0.81 5.27 -5.63
C ILE A 21 -1.18 6.37 -4.63
N ASN A 22 -1.00 6.11 -3.34
CA ASN A 22 -1.46 7.01 -2.29
C ASN A 22 -0.72 6.77 -0.96
N CYS A 23 -0.84 7.73 -0.03
CA CYS A 23 -0.27 7.64 1.32
C CYS A 23 -1.33 7.40 2.41
N ARG A 24 -2.42 6.68 2.08
CA ARG A 24 -3.46 6.35 3.05
C ARG A 24 -3.03 5.16 3.89
N GLY A 25 -3.56 5.08 5.10
CA GLY A 25 -3.27 4.00 6.05
C GLY A 25 -4.07 4.18 7.33
N SER A 26 -3.73 3.39 8.34
CA SER A 26 -4.27 3.48 9.70
C SER A 26 -4.05 4.88 10.30
N ALA A 27 -4.90 5.29 11.25
CA ALA A 27 -4.65 6.48 12.06
C ALA A 27 -3.34 6.38 12.87
N LYS A 28 -2.83 5.15 13.07
CA LYS A 28 -1.53 4.89 13.69
C LYS A 28 -0.35 5.10 12.73
N CYS A 29 -0.59 5.42 11.45
CA CYS A 29 0.44 5.88 10.51
C CYS A 29 0.83 7.34 10.78
N SER A 30 1.41 7.57 11.95
CA SER A 30 1.78 8.88 12.47
C SER A 30 3.04 8.79 13.30
N VAL A 31 3.83 9.86 13.34
CA VAL A 31 5.05 9.96 14.16
C VAL A 31 4.80 9.73 15.66
N LEU A 32 3.54 9.81 16.09
CA LEU A 32 3.12 9.50 17.46
C LEU A 32 3.25 8.01 17.81
N TRP A 33 3.20 7.12 16.81
CA TRP A 33 3.13 5.67 17.01
C TRP A 33 4.35 4.93 16.43
N GLY A 34 5.33 5.65 15.89
CA GLY A 34 6.49 5.04 15.28
C GLY A 34 7.37 6.01 14.51
N PRO A 35 8.36 5.47 13.78
CA PRO A 35 9.33 6.29 13.08
C PRO A 35 8.66 7.11 11.99
N SER A 36 9.16 8.34 11.80
CA SER A 36 8.69 9.26 10.76
C SER A 36 9.07 8.82 9.34
N ASP A 37 9.93 7.82 9.20
CA ASP A 37 10.45 7.28 7.94
C ASP A 37 10.17 5.78 7.77
N ALA A 38 9.12 5.25 8.42
CA ALA A 38 8.77 3.82 8.38
C ALA A 38 8.66 3.27 6.94
N ALA A 39 8.14 4.06 6.00
CA ALA A 39 8.04 3.65 4.60
C ALA A 39 9.42 3.45 3.95
N GLN A 40 10.38 4.32 4.26
CA GLN A 40 11.76 4.18 3.78
C GLN A 40 12.43 2.95 4.40
N GLN A 41 12.22 2.72 5.71
CA GLN A 41 12.74 1.54 6.38
C GLN A 41 12.18 0.25 5.76
N LEU A 42 10.87 0.17 5.49
CA LEU A 42 10.25 -0.96 4.80
C LEU A 42 10.82 -1.17 3.40
N THR A 43 10.91 -0.11 2.59
CA THR A 43 11.49 -0.20 1.25
C THR A 43 12.92 -0.74 1.31
N ASN A 44 13.74 -0.27 2.25
CA ASN A 44 15.12 -0.74 2.43
C ASN A 44 15.19 -2.23 2.80
N VAL A 45 14.31 -2.69 3.70
CA VAL A 45 14.23 -4.11 4.08
C VAL A 45 13.77 -4.95 2.89
N ILE A 46 12.76 -4.51 2.14
CA ILE A 46 12.25 -5.18 0.94
C ILE A 46 13.33 -5.32 -0.14
N GLN A 47 14.31 -4.41 -0.23
CA GLN A 47 15.43 -4.59 -1.16
C GLN A 47 16.27 -5.84 -0.89
N HIS A 48 16.10 -6.49 0.27
CA HIS A 48 16.84 -7.70 0.67
C HIS A 48 16.00 -8.99 0.63
N ILE A 49 14.73 -8.94 0.21
CA ILE A 49 13.89 -10.15 0.10
C ILE A 49 14.37 -11.07 -1.03
N ASP A 50 14.10 -12.37 -0.89
CA ASP A 50 14.26 -13.34 -1.99
C ASP A 50 13.28 -13.00 -3.13
N THR A 51 13.83 -12.72 -4.31
CA THR A 51 13.07 -12.34 -5.50
C THR A 51 12.28 -13.49 -6.10
N ASN A 52 12.65 -14.75 -5.81
CA ASN A 52 12.02 -15.94 -6.36
C ASN A 52 10.93 -16.50 -5.44
N ARG A 53 10.91 -16.12 -4.15
CA ARG A 53 9.86 -16.52 -3.22
C ARG A 53 8.53 -15.91 -3.65
N TRP A 54 7.49 -16.73 -3.62
CA TRP A 54 6.11 -16.30 -3.74
C TRP A 54 5.56 -15.83 -2.39
N TYR A 55 5.00 -14.64 -2.34
CA TYR A 55 4.35 -14.05 -1.17
C TYR A 55 2.85 -13.98 -1.43
N MET A 56 2.05 -14.46 -0.49
CA MET A 56 0.60 -14.53 -0.59
C MET A 56 -0.06 -13.19 -0.26
N ASN A 57 -1.31 -13.05 -0.67
CA ASN A 57 -2.16 -11.94 -0.23
C ASN A 57 -2.35 -11.96 1.29
N GLY A 58 -2.10 -10.83 1.95
CA GLY A 58 -2.20 -10.66 3.41
C GLY A 58 -0.99 -11.17 4.18
N GLU A 59 -0.04 -11.87 3.54
CA GLU A 59 1.21 -12.26 4.17
C GLU A 59 2.07 -11.02 4.43
N HIS A 60 2.54 -10.87 5.67
CA HIS A 60 3.53 -9.85 5.99
C HIS A 60 4.87 -10.23 5.38
N ILE A 61 5.43 -9.34 4.57
CA ILE A 61 6.70 -9.51 3.86
C ILE A 61 7.86 -9.00 4.73
N ALA A 62 7.63 -7.85 5.37
CA ALA A 62 8.57 -7.21 6.26
C ALA A 62 7.79 -6.33 7.24
N CYS A 63 8.31 -6.21 8.46
CA CYS A 63 7.80 -5.26 9.44
C CYS A 63 8.96 -4.47 10.07
N VAL A 64 8.73 -3.18 10.28
CA VAL A 64 9.67 -2.24 10.91
C VAL A 64 8.95 -1.40 11.95
N GLY A 65 9.74 -0.65 12.73
CA GLY A 65 9.21 0.12 13.84
C GLY A 65 8.95 -0.82 15.02
N ASN A 66 9.65 -0.55 16.11
CA ASN A 66 9.55 -1.34 17.32
C ASN A 66 8.98 -0.41 18.39
N GLN A 67 7.66 -0.33 18.51
CA GLN A 67 7.05 0.05 19.79
C GLN A 67 7.11 -1.19 20.68
N ALA A 68 8.35 -1.56 21.04
CA ALA A 68 8.71 -2.55 22.03
C ALA A 68 8.08 -2.12 23.37
N GLY A 69 6.81 -2.49 23.57
CA GLY A 69 6.02 -2.12 24.74
C GLY A 69 4.50 -2.13 24.53
N ASN A 70 3.97 -1.95 23.30
CA ASN A 70 2.51 -1.84 23.05
C ASN A 70 1.96 -2.66 21.85
N GLY A 71 2.75 -3.58 21.27
CA GLY A 71 2.22 -4.68 20.45
C GLY A 71 2.29 -4.54 18.92
N GLY A 72 2.23 -3.33 18.34
CA GLY A 72 2.14 -3.18 16.87
C GLY A 72 3.42 -2.71 16.14
N GLY A 73 3.38 -2.75 14.80
CA GLY A 73 4.48 -2.36 13.90
C GLY A 73 4.00 -1.94 12.50
N TYR A 74 4.89 -1.39 11.68
CA TYR A 74 4.61 -0.99 10.30
C TYR A 74 5.02 -2.13 9.39
N CYS A 75 4.08 -2.67 8.63
CA CYS A 75 4.30 -3.86 7.82
C CYS A 75 4.02 -3.59 6.35
N ALA A 76 4.76 -4.29 5.50
CA ALA A 76 4.51 -4.42 4.09
C ALA A 76 3.80 -5.75 3.79
N PHE A 77 2.73 -5.70 3.02
CA PHE A 77 1.97 -6.89 2.60
C PHE A 77 1.21 -6.61 1.30
N LEU A 78 0.85 -7.68 0.58
CA LEU A 78 -0.01 -7.59 -0.59
C LEU A 78 -1.48 -7.57 -0.17
N GLN A 79 -2.32 -6.80 -0.86
CA GLN A 79 -3.78 -6.84 -0.70
C GLN A 79 -4.49 -6.90 -2.04
N LYS A 80 -5.65 -7.56 -2.06
CA LYS A 80 -6.51 -7.71 -3.25
C LYS A 80 -5.75 -8.35 -4.43
N THR A 81 -4.78 -9.22 -4.13
CA THR A 81 -4.00 -9.95 -5.15
C THR A 81 -4.13 -11.46 -4.98
N GLY A 82 -3.64 -12.24 -5.95
CA GLY A 82 -3.41 -13.68 -5.79
C GLY A 82 -2.04 -14.02 -5.17
N GLY A 83 -1.30 -13.02 -4.69
CA GLY A 83 0.13 -13.12 -4.40
C GLY A 83 1.01 -12.75 -5.60
N THR A 84 2.31 -12.64 -5.36
CA THR A 84 3.32 -12.46 -6.42
C THR A 84 4.71 -12.88 -5.95
N ASN A 85 5.70 -12.85 -6.85
CA ASN A 85 7.10 -13.08 -6.49
C ASN A 85 7.76 -11.83 -5.90
N GLY A 86 8.81 -12.03 -5.09
CA GLY A 86 9.57 -10.96 -4.46
C GLY A 86 10.20 -9.96 -5.44
N GLY A 87 10.51 -10.36 -6.66
CA GLY A 87 11.02 -9.45 -7.70
C GLY A 87 10.02 -8.34 -8.04
N VAL A 88 8.73 -8.69 -8.15
CA VAL A 88 7.65 -7.71 -8.40
C VAL A 88 7.47 -6.79 -7.19
N ILE A 89 7.44 -7.34 -5.98
CA ILE A 89 7.35 -6.54 -4.75
C ILE A 89 8.49 -5.53 -4.65
N LYS A 90 9.73 -5.98 -4.91
CA LYS A 90 10.93 -5.12 -4.88
C LYS A 90 10.83 -3.97 -5.87
N ASN A 91 10.33 -4.26 -7.08
CA ASN A 91 10.11 -3.25 -8.12
C ASN A 91 8.99 -2.27 -7.75
N LEU A 92 7.98 -2.67 -6.99
CA LEU A 92 6.88 -1.78 -6.60
C LEU A 92 7.22 -0.88 -5.40
N ALA A 93 7.96 -1.42 -4.43
CA ALA A 93 8.23 -0.80 -3.12
C ALA A 93 8.70 0.67 -3.18
N HIS A 94 9.62 0.98 -4.08
CA HIS A 94 10.19 2.34 -4.19
C HIS A 94 9.15 3.39 -4.59
N TYR A 95 8.12 3.04 -5.35
CA TYR A 95 7.10 4.00 -5.77
C TYR A 95 6.37 4.62 -4.58
N ILE A 96 6.16 3.87 -3.49
CA ILE A 96 5.50 4.40 -2.29
C ILE A 96 6.32 5.56 -1.69
N THR A 97 7.65 5.40 -1.60
CA THR A 97 8.54 6.44 -1.08
C THR A 97 8.74 7.58 -2.07
N ASP A 98 8.81 7.28 -3.38
CA ASP A 98 8.96 8.28 -4.44
C ASP A 98 7.71 9.16 -4.58
N HIS A 99 6.53 8.61 -4.28
CA HIS A 99 5.28 9.37 -4.15
C HIS A 99 5.27 10.30 -2.92
N GLY A 100 6.26 10.20 -2.03
CA GLY A 100 6.41 11.06 -0.85
C GLY A 100 5.79 10.49 0.43
N CYS A 101 5.32 9.24 0.41
CA CYS A 101 4.76 8.61 1.60
C CYS A 101 5.85 8.34 2.63
N LYS A 102 5.67 8.88 3.83
CA LYS A 102 6.68 8.82 4.91
C LYS A 102 6.53 7.60 5.82
N GLN A 103 5.31 7.15 6.05
CA GLN A 103 5.03 6.07 6.99
C GLN A 103 4.21 4.94 6.38
N CYS A 104 3.09 5.27 5.75
CA CYS A 104 2.17 4.31 5.15
C CYS A 104 1.72 4.77 3.77
N GLY A 105 1.25 3.82 2.98
CA GLY A 105 0.75 4.06 1.64
C GLY A 105 0.60 2.76 0.87
N SER A 106 0.04 2.88 -0.33
CA SER A 106 -0.15 1.76 -1.25
C SER A 106 0.26 2.15 -2.64
N VAL A 107 0.84 1.21 -3.37
CA VAL A 107 1.05 1.29 -4.83
C VAL A 107 0.24 0.19 -5.51
N PRO A 108 -0.50 0.50 -6.60
CA PRO A 108 -1.19 -0.52 -7.38
C PRO A 108 -0.23 -1.57 -7.91
N TYR A 109 -0.66 -2.83 -7.91
CA TYR A 109 0.15 -3.98 -8.31
C TYR A 109 0.67 -3.87 -9.75
N PHE A 110 -0.12 -3.26 -10.64
CA PHE A 110 0.23 -3.07 -12.05
C PHE A 110 0.86 -1.70 -12.34
N TYR A 111 1.29 -0.95 -11.32
CA TYR A 111 1.93 0.35 -11.52
C TYR A 111 3.34 0.20 -12.12
N PRO A 112 3.77 1.07 -13.05
CA PRO A 112 3.05 2.18 -13.68
C PRO A 112 2.34 1.78 -15.00
N GLN A 113 2.14 0.49 -15.29
CA GLN A 113 1.76 -0.07 -16.59
C GLN A 113 0.28 0.12 -16.99
N GLY A 114 -0.28 1.31 -16.75
CA GLY A 114 -1.59 1.73 -17.26
C GLY A 114 -2.79 1.32 -16.40
N ASN A 115 -2.64 0.39 -15.45
CA ASN A 115 -3.64 0.17 -14.40
C ASN A 115 -3.20 0.76 -13.06
N ASN A 116 -3.67 1.99 -12.79
CA ASN A 116 -3.40 2.73 -11.55
C ASN A 116 -4.59 2.65 -10.59
N ASN A 117 -5.00 1.43 -10.24
CA ASN A 117 -6.13 1.18 -9.35
C ASN A 117 -5.77 0.15 -8.28
N VAL A 118 -5.75 0.57 -7.03
CA VAL A 118 -5.43 -0.31 -5.90
C VAL A 118 -6.47 -1.41 -5.68
N ASP A 119 -7.70 -1.23 -6.16
CA ASP A 119 -8.73 -2.27 -6.05
C ASP A 119 -8.49 -3.48 -6.95
N ASP A 120 -7.58 -3.35 -7.93
CA ASP A 120 -7.14 -4.45 -8.80
C ASP A 120 -5.87 -5.14 -8.24
N GLY A 121 -5.48 -4.81 -7.01
CA GLY A 121 -4.31 -5.33 -6.32
C GLY A 121 -3.33 -4.23 -5.91
N GLU A 122 -2.70 -4.39 -4.75
CA GLU A 122 -1.76 -3.39 -4.21
C GLU A 122 -0.67 -4.02 -3.34
N LEU A 123 0.52 -3.40 -3.36
CA LEU A 123 1.49 -3.51 -2.28
C LEU A 123 1.21 -2.38 -1.29
N THR A 124 1.02 -2.72 -0.03
CA THR A 124 0.61 -1.79 1.02
C THR A 124 1.62 -1.77 2.15
N TYR A 125 1.98 -0.57 2.60
CA TYR A 125 2.64 -0.30 3.86
C TYR A 125 1.61 0.26 4.84
N ASN A 126 1.40 -0.41 5.97
CA ASN A 126 0.44 0.05 6.97
C ASN A 126 0.86 -0.37 8.39
N TYR A 127 0.28 0.29 9.39
CA TYR A 127 0.39 -0.17 10.78
C TYR A 127 -0.45 -1.44 11.00
N VAL A 128 0.12 -2.41 11.70
CA VAL A 128 -0.49 -3.69 12.09
C VAL A 128 -0.28 -3.92 13.58
N ASP A 129 -1.33 -4.33 14.28
CA ASP A 129 -1.30 -4.55 15.75
C ASP A 129 -0.55 -5.82 16.16
N ASP A 130 -0.40 -6.80 15.27
CA ASP A 130 0.36 -8.05 15.47
C ASP A 130 1.33 -8.25 14.29
N PRO A 131 2.45 -7.50 14.25
CA PRO A 131 3.43 -7.59 13.18
C PRO A 131 4.16 -8.92 13.25
N CYS A 132 4.63 -9.42 12.11
CA CYS A 132 5.54 -10.55 12.13
C CYS A 132 6.85 -10.11 12.81
N ALA A 133 7.16 -10.73 13.95
CA ALA A 133 8.43 -10.54 14.64
C ALA A 133 8.87 -11.88 15.22
N THR A 134 9.90 -12.45 14.61
CA THR A 134 10.89 -13.21 15.40
C THR A 134 11.88 -12.16 15.90
N ALA A 135 12.15 -12.13 17.20
CA ALA A 135 13.01 -11.10 17.81
C ALA A 135 14.30 -10.85 16.99
N GLY A 136 14.40 -9.67 16.37
CA GLY A 136 15.60 -9.23 15.65
C GLY A 136 15.60 -9.35 14.12
N THR A 137 14.60 -9.97 13.48
CA THR A 137 14.51 -10.02 12.01
C THR A 137 13.38 -9.13 11.50
N GLN A 138 13.71 -8.15 10.64
CA GLN A 138 12.74 -7.27 9.99
C GLN A 138 12.00 -7.95 8.81
N LEU A 139 12.54 -9.09 8.35
CA LEU A 139 11.98 -9.92 7.29
C LEU A 139 11.09 -11.02 7.85
N CYS A 140 10.08 -11.34 7.05
CA CYS A 140 9.10 -12.39 7.23
C CYS A 140 8.99 -13.15 5.88
#